data_AF-X6DM82-F1
#
_entry.id   AF-X6DM82-F1
#
_cell.length_a   1.000
_cell.length_b   1.000
_cell.length_c   1.000
_cell.angle_alpha   90.00
_cell.angle_beta   90.00
_cell.angle_gamma   90.00
#
_symmetry.space_group_name_H-M   'P 1'
#
loop_
_entity.id
_entity.type
_entity.pdbx_description
1 polymer ?
#
loop_
_entity_poly.entity_id
_entity_poly.type
_entity_poly.pdbx_seq_one_letter_code
_entity_poly.pdbx_strand_id
1 'polypeptide(L)' 'MAESELGVLSSQYLDRRIRDKQTLIDEIAAWEADRNANYAKADWQFATKNARVKLKHLYPAI' A
#
# COMPACT_ATOMS: atom_id res chain seq x y z
N MET A 1 2.36 11.25 5.13
CA MET A 1 2.18 10.38 3.94
C MET A 1 3.26 9.32 4.06
N ALA A 2 3.04 8.22 4.79
CA ALA A 2 4.19 7.36 5.14
C ALA A 2 3.89 5.89 5.46
N GLU A 3 2.73 5.51 6.01
CA GLU A 3 2.51 4.10 6.38
C GLU A 3 1.45 3.38 5.52
N SER A 4 0.35 4.05 5.17
CA SER A 4 -0.70 3.45 4.33
C SER A 4 -0.26 3.18 2.89
N GLU A 5 0.61 4.04 2.35
CA GLU A 5 1.09 3.99 0.97
C GLU A 5 2.01 2.78 0.70
N LEU A 6 2.87 2.43 1.66
CA LEU A 6 3.74 1.24 1.57
C LEU A 6 2.94 -0.06 1.56
N GLY A 7 1.82 -0.10 2.30
CA GLY A 7 0.91 -1.25 2.31
C GLY A 7 0.23 -1.46 0.96
N VAL A 8 -0.14 -0.38 0.26
CA VAL A 8 -0.74 -0.47 -1.07
C VAL A 8 0.29 -0.81 -2.13
N LEU A 9 1.48 -0.21 -2.08
CA LEU A 9 2.61 -0.61 -2.94
C LEU A 9 2.91 -2.11 -2.79
N SER A 10 2.92 -2.59 -1.54
CA SER A 10 3.20 -4.00 -1.25
C SER A 10 2.11 -4.93 -1.80
N SER A 11 0.82 -4.60 -1.60
CA SER A 11 -0.27 -5.47 -2.07
C SER A 11 -0.60 -5.36 -3.56
N GLN A 12 -0.28 -4.24 -4.22
CA GLN A 12 -0.62 -4.03 -5.63
C GLN A 12 0.55 -4.30 -6.57
N TYR A 13 1.79 -4.09 -6.11
CA TYR A 13 2.98 -4.10 -6.97
C TYR A 13 4.05 -5.10 -6.52
N LEU A 14 4.18 -5.36 -5.22
CA LEU A 14 5.23 -6.25 -4.67
C LEU A 14 4.74 -7.67 -4.33
N ASP A 15 3.55 -8.08 -4.78
CA ASP A 15 3.08 -9.47 -4.63
C ASP A 15 3.83 -10.47 -5.53
N ARG A 16 4.82 -9.98 -6.29
CA ARG A 16 5.70 -10.77 -7.16
C ARG A 16 7.16 -10.62 -6.74
N ARG A 17 7.94 -11.67 -6.96
CA ARG A 17 9.39 -11.65 -6.70
C ARG A 17 10.11 -10.83 -7.76
N ILE A 18 10.69 -9.70 -7.36
CA ILE A 18 11.57 -8.88 -8.19
C ILE A 18 13.03 -9.28 -7.87
N ARG A 19 13.76 -9.75 -8.89
CA ARG A 19 15.10 -10.32 -8.73
C ARG A 19 16.19 -9.26 -8.59
N ASP A 20 15.97 -8.08 -9.16
CA ASP A 20 16.98 -7.04 -9.28
C ASP A 20 16.56 -5.75 -8.55
N LYS A 21 17.49 -5.18 -7.79
CA LYS A 21 17.26 -3.97 -7.00
C LYS A 21 17.00 -2.76 -7.88
N GLN A 22 17.66 -2.66 -9.04
CA GLN A 22 17.48 -1.55 -9.95
C GLN A 22 16.08 -1.59 -10.58
N THR A 23 15.64 -2.79 -11.01
CA THR A 23 14.27 -2.98 -11.50
C THR A 23 13.23 -2.62 -10.44
N LEU A 24 13.47 -2.95 -9.17
CA LEU A 24 12.60 -2.55 -8.08
C LEU A 24 12.50 -1.02 -7.94
N ILE A 25 13.62 -0.31 -8.04
CA ILE A 25 13.66 1.15 -7.93
C ILE A 25 12.91 1.80 -9.10
N ASP A 26 13.14 1.32 -10.32
CA ASP A 26 12.52 1.89 -11.52
C ASP A 26 11.00 1.67 -11.52
N GLU A 27 10.53 0.50 -11.06
CA GLU A 27 9.09 0.21 -10.94
C GLU A 27 8.41 1.06 -9.86
N ILE A 28 9.06 1.26 -8.70
CA ILE A 28 8.53 2.12 -7.64
C ILE A 28 8.44 3.57 -8.11
N ALA A 29 9.47 4.06 -8.81
CA ALA A 29 9.49 5.42 -9.36
C ALA A 29 8.39 5.64 -10.40
N ALA A 30 8.16 4.66 -11.28
CA ALA A 30 7.08 4.70 -12.25
C ALA A 30 5.68 4.69 -11.58
N TRP A 31 5.50 3.84 -10.56
CA TRP A 31 4.25 3.77 -9.80
C TRP A 31 3.98 5.07 -9.02
N GLU A 32 5.01 5.66 -8.42
CA GLU A 32 4.91 6.94 -7.71
C GLU A 32 4.55 8.08 -8.68
N ALA A 33 5.18 8.12 -9.85
CA ALA A 33 4.88 9.11 -10.89
C ALA A 33 3.42 9.01 -11.38
N ASP A 34 2.92 7.78 -11.63
CA ASP A 34 1.53 7.54 -12.04
C ASP A 34 0.53 7.97 -10.95
N ARG A 35 0.79 7.63 -9.68
CA ARG A 35 -0.05 8.09 -8.56
C ARG A 35 -0.10 9.60 -8.42
N ASN A 36 1.06 10.24 -8.54
CA ASN A 36 1.20 11.68 -8.41
C ASN A 36 0.50 12.40 -9.58
N ALA A 37 0.58 11.85 -10.80
CA ALA A 37 -0.14 12.35 -11.96
C ALA A 37 -1.66 12.20 -11.85
N ASN A 38 -2.13 11.10 -11.25
CA ASN A 38 -3.55 10.83 -11.03
C ASN A 38 -4.14 11.57 -9.81
N TYR A 39 -3.37 12.47 -9.15
CA TYR A 39 -3.76 13.13 -7.91
C TYR A 39 -4.35 12.16 -6.89
N ALA A 40 -3.80 10.93 -6.82
CA ALA A 40 -4.28 9.90 -5.92
C ALA A 40 -4.10 10.42 -4.49
N LYS A 41 -5.17 10.98 -3.92
CA LYS A 41 -5.16 11.43 -2.53
C LYS A 41 -4.94 10.19 -1.68
N ALA A 42 -3.94 10.24 -0.81
CA ALA A 42 -3.80 9.26 0.25
C ALA A 42 -5.15 9.19 0.97
N ASP A 43 -5.86 8.07 0.82
CA ASP A 43 -7.11 7.86 1.54
C ASP A 43 -6.72 7.54 2.98
N TRP A 44 -6.73 8.57 3.81
CA TRP A 44 -6.44 8.48 5.23
C TRP A 44 -7.56 7.79 6.01
N GLN A 45 -8.70 7.47 5.37
CA GLN A 45 -9.80 6.77 6.00
C GLN A 45 -9.57 5.26 5.94
N PHE A 46 -9.24 4.69 7.09
CA PHE A 46 -9.18 3.25 7.26
C PHE A 46 -10.60 2.70 7.48
N ALA A 47 -11.17 2.02 6.48
CA ALA A 47 -12.51 1.43 6.62
C ALA A 47 -12.58 0.47 7.82
N THR A 48 -13.61 0.59 8.66
CA THR A 48 -13.76 -0.19 9.91
C THR A 48 -13.73 -1.71 9.66
N LYS A 49 -14.25 -2.18 8.52
CA LYS A 49 -14.13 -3.59 8.11
C LYS A 49 -12.67 -4.02 7.95
N ASN A 50 -11.85 -3.21 7.28
CA ASN A 50 -10.43 -3.49 7.08
C ASN A 50 -9.66 -3.38 8.41
N ALA A 51 -10.05 -2.46 9.29
CA ALA A 51 -9.49 -2.32 10.64
C ALA A 51 -9.66 -3.60 11.46
N ARG A 52 -10.87 -4.17 11.47
CA ARG A 52 -11.17 -5.40 12.22
C ARG A 52 -10.39 -6.61 11.72
N VAL A 53 -10.10 -6.69 10.42
CA VAL A 53 -9.29 -7.78 9.85
C VAL A 53 -7.81 -7.62 10.22
N LYS A 54 -7.24 -6.43 10.05
CA LYS A 54 -5.81 -6.19 10.34
C LYS A 54 -5.50 -6.13 11.84
N LEU A 55 -6.38 -5.54 12.64
CA LEU A 55 -6.22 -5.34 14.09
C LEU A 55 -7.09 -6.32 14.89
N LYS A 56 -7.25 -7.55 14.40
CA LYS A 56 -8.10 -8.58 15.03
C LYS A 56 -7.81 -8.81 16.52
N HIS A 57 -6.60 -8.49 16.99
CA HIS A 57 -6.23 -8.62 18.40
C HIS A 57 -6.77 -7.48 19.29
N LEU A 58 -7.15 -6.33 18.71
CA LEU A 58 -7.75 -5.19 19.42
C LEU A 58 -9.28 -5.25 19.44
N TYR A 59 -9.88 -6.01 18.53
CA TYR A 59 -11.34 -6.11 18.42
C TYR A 59 -11.82 -7.46 18.91
N PRO A 60 -12.61 -7.52 20.00
CA PRO A 60 -13.25 -8.76 20.41
C PRO A 60 -14.19 -9.23 19.29
N ALA A 61 -14.26 -10.55 19.08
CA ALA A 61 -15.27 -11.15 18.24
C ALA A 61 -16.64 -10.84 18.86
N ILE A 62 -17.45 -10.03 18.16
CA ILE A 62 -18.85 -9.78 18.49
C ILE A 62 -19.68 -10.91 17.90
#